data_AF-A0A672QYW8-F1
#
_entry.id   AF-A0A672QYW8-F1
#
_cell.length_a   1.000
_cell.length_b   1.000
_cell.length_c   1.000
_cell.angle_alpha   90.00
_cell.angle_beta   90.00
_cell.angle_gamma   90.00
#
_symmetry.space_group_name_H-M   'P 1'
#
loop_
_entity.id
_entity.type
_entity.pdbx_description
1 polymer ?
#
loop_
_entity_poly.entity_id
_entity_poly.type
_entity_poly.pdbx_seq_one_letter_code
_entity_poly.pdbx_strand_id
1 'polypeptide(L)'
;MKHYEVEILDAKTKDKLCFLDKVEPNATIGEIKSMFHKSHPQWYPARQSIRLDPKGKSLKDEDVLQYLPVGTTATFYFRDLGAQISWVTVFLTEYAGPLLIYLMFYFRVPFIYASKYDFTTSKHWVVHLACMCHSFHYVKRLLETLFVHRFSHGTMPLRNIFKNCTYYWGFAAWMAYYINHPLYTPPIYGEQQIRLALIVFLFCQIGNFSIHIALRNLRPPGSKTRKIPYPTKNPFTWIFLLVSCPNYTYELGSWLGFTLMTQCLPVAAFTLVGFIQMTVWAKGKHRSYLKEFRDYPTLRSPILPFIL
;
A
#
# COMPACT_ATOMS: atom_id res chain seq x y z
N MET A 1 17.84 -15.37 -38.20
CA MET A 1 16.83 -15.39 -37.12
C MET A 1 15.61 -14.61 -37.61
N LYS A 2 14.38 -15.09 -37.35
CA LYS A 2 13.16 -14.36 -37.72
C LYS A 2 12.97 -13.24 -36.70
N HIS A 3 12.99 -11.99 -37.14
CA HIS A 3 12.70 -10.82 -36.30
C HIS A 3 11.23 -10.43 -36.46
N TYR A 4 10.72 -9.72 -35.46
CA TYR A 4 9.42 -9.06 -35.52
C TYR A 4 9.58 -7.59 -35.89
N GLU A 5 8.62 -7.10 -36.64
CA GLU A 5 8.39 -5.66 -36.81
C GLU A 5 7.38 -5.21 -35.77
N VAL A 6 7.70 -4.18 -34.99
CA VAL A 6 6.81 -3.64 -33.96
C VAL A 6 6.43 -2.21 -34.30
N GLU A 7 5.14 -1.98 -34.47
CA GLU A 7 4.56 -0.67 -34.69
C GLU A 7 3.85 -0.19 -33.41
N ILE A 8 4.20 1.01 -32.94
CA ILE A 8 3.59 1.62 -31.76
C ILE A 8 2.76 2.82 -32.23
N LEU A 9 1.46 2.74 -32.02
CA LEU A 9 0.47 3.76 -32.35
C LEU A 9 -0.05 4.46 -31.10
N ASP A 10 -0.50 5.71 -31.22
CA ASP A 10 -1.24 6.36 -30.14
C ASP A 10 -2.60 5.68 -29.94
N ALA A 11 -2.93 5.35 -28.68
CA ALA A 11 -4.18 4.67 -28.37
C ALA A 11 -5.43 5.50 -28.70
N LYS A 12 -5.35 6.83 -28.71
CA LYS A 12 -6.45 7.72 -29.03
C LYS A 12 -6.47 8.12 -30.51
N THR A 13 -5.39 8.71 -31.00
CA THR A 13 -5.36 9.29 -32.35
C THR A 13 -5.08 8.27 -33.44
N LYS A 14 -4.53 7.10 -33.07
CA LYS A 14 -4.06 6.05 -34.00
C LYS A 14 -2.83 6.45 -34.82
N ASP A 15 -2.25 7.61 -34.54
CA ASP A 15 -1.04 8.07 -35.20
C ASP A 15 0.13 7.15 -34.90
N LYS A 16 0.97 6.91 -35.90
CA LYS A 16 2.19 6.14 -35.75
C LYS A 16 3.23 6.93 -34.97
N LEU A 17 3.60 6.42 -33.79
CA LEU A 17 4.58 7.06 -32.91
C LEU A 17 5.98 6.46 -33.11
N CYS A 18 6.08 5.15 -33.28
CA CYS A 18 7.37 4.48 -33.42
C CYS A 18 7.24 3.19 -34.25
N PHE A 19 8.31 2.86 -34.95
CA PHE A 19 8.47 1.59 -35.66
C PHE A 19 9.83 0.99 -35.29
N LEU A 20 9.83 -0.28 -34.92
CA LEU A 20 11.01 -1.05 -34.56
C LEU A 20 11.10 -2.23 -35.54
N ASP A 21 12.15 -2.28 -36.35
CA ASP A 21 12.28 -3.18 -37.50
C ASP A 21 12.84 -4.57 -37.13
N LYS A 22 13.65 -4.65 -36.06
CA LYS A 22 14.39 -5.85 -35.68
C LYS A 22 14.21 -6.19 -34.20
N VAL A 23 12.97 -6.48 -33.81
CA VAL A 23 12.69 -6.91 -32.43
C VAL A 23 12.81 -8.42 -32.33
N GLU A 24 13.62 -8.89 -31.37
CA GLU A 24 13.79 -10.32 -31.12
C GLU A 24 12.46 -10.98 -30.67
N PRO A 25 12.15 -12.21 -31.10
CA PRO A 25 10.93 -12.92 -30.69
C PRO A 25 10.76 -13.08 -29.17
N ASN A 26 11.88 -13.25 -28.46
CA ASN A 26 11.92 -13.41 -27.01
C ASN A 26 11.95 -12.06 -26.25
N ALA A 27 11.89 -10.93 -26.96
CA ALA A 27 11.85 -9.63 -26.33
C ALA A 27 10.60 -9.48 -25.47
N THR A 28 10.79 -8.96 -24.27
CA THR A 28 9.72 -8.65 -23.32
C THR A 28 9.11 -7.29 -23.64
N ILE A 29 7.86 -7.07 -23.22
CA ILE A 29 7.24 -5.74 -23.32
C ILE A 29 8.07 -4.67 -22.58
N GLY A 30 8.73 -5.02 -21.47
CA GLY A 30 9.65 -4.11 -20.76
C GLY A 30 10.85 -3.66 -21.62
N GLU A 31 11.41 -4.57 -22.42
CA GLU A 31 12.48 -4.25 -23.37
C GLU A 31 11.96 -3.40 -24.53
N ILE A 32 10.78 -3.71 -25.07
CA ILE A 32 10.14 -2.90 -26.12
C ILE A 32 9.88 -1.48 -25.62
N LYS A 33 9.39 -1.32 -24.38
CA LYS A 33 9.22 0.00 -23.75
C LYS A 33 10.54 0.76 -23.64
N SER A 34 11.62 0.04 -23.31
CA SER A 34 12.97 0.61 -23.22
C SER A 34 13.49 1.05 -24.60
N MET A 35 13.21 0.26 -25.66
CA MET A 35 13.51 0.64 -27.04
C MET A 35 12.71 1.87 -27.47
N PHE A 36 11.42 1.93 -27.17
CA PHE A 36 10.58 3.10 -27.45
C PHE A 36 11.04 4.36 -26.70
N HIS A 37 11.51 4.21 -25.46
CA HIS A 37 12.06 5.31 -24.69
C HIS A 37 13.34 5.90 -25.31
N LYS A 38 14.18 5.08 -25.97
CA LYS A 38 15.38 5.58 -26.67
C LYS A 38 15.03 6.57 -27.78
N SER A 39 13.92 6.35 -28.50
CA SER A 39 13.45 7.27 -29.54
C SER A 39 12.59 8.41 -28.99
N HIS A 40 11.94 8.21 -27.84
CA HIS A 40 11.08 9.19 -27.19
C HIS A 40 11.44 9.37 -25.71
N PRO A 41 12.49 10.15 -25.39
CA PRO A 41 13.01 10.29 -24.02
C PRO A 41 12.00 10.80 -22.99
N GLN A 42 10.98 11.56 -23.40
CA GLN A 42 9.91 12.06 -22.53
C GLN A 42 9.00 10.96 -21.96
N TRP A 43 8.96 9.79 -22.61
CA TRP A 43 8.12 8.65 -22.22
C TRP A 43 8.99 7.53 -21.65
N TYR A 44 9.51 7.72 -20.44
CA TYR A 44 10.23 6.63 -19.76
C TYR A 44 9.34 5.41 -19.49
N PRO A 45 9.89 4.18 -19.42
CA PRO A 45 9.12 2.93 -19.48
C PRO A 45 7.92 2.85 -18.54
N ALA A 46 8.04 3.34 -17.30
CA ALA A 46 6.95 3.29 -16.34
C ALA A 46 5.74 4.16 -16.73
N ARG A 47 5.91 5.22 -17.53
CA ARG A 47 4.78 6.02 -18.07
C ARG A 47 4.03 5.30 -19.19
N GLN A 48 4.62 4.28 -19.78
CA GLN A 48 4.10 3.65 -20.98
C GLN A 48 3.11 2.54 -20.63
N SER A 49 1.84 2.72 -21.02
CA SER A 49 0.86 1.63 -21.10
C SER A 49 0.79 1.13 -22.53
N ILE A 50 1.33 -0.07 -22.77
CA ILE A 50 1.32 -0.76 -24.06
C ILE A 50 0.16 -1.76 -24.06
N ARG A 51 -0.63 -1.79 -25.15
CA ARG A 51 -1.86 -2.58 -25.28
C ARG A 51 -1.97 -3.22 -26.66
N LEU A 52 -2.64 -4.35 -26.76
CA LEU A 52 -2.99 -4.98 -28.04
C LEU A 52 -4.22 -4.34 -28.70
N ASP A 53 -5.10 -3.75 -27.89
CA ASP A 53 -6.29 -3.03 -28.34
C ASP A 53 -6.33 -1.66 -27.66
N PRO A 54 -6.80 -0.59 -28.34
CA PRO A 54 -6.85 0.76 -27.77
C PRO A 54 -7.61 0.84 -26.43
N LYS A 55 -8.69 0.06 -26.31
CA LYS A 55 -9.55 -0.04 -25.12
C LYS A 55 -9.22 -1.27 -24.27
N GLY A 56 -8.31 -2.12 -24.74
CA GLY A 56 -7.84 -3.32 -24.07
C GLY A 56 -7.06 -3.06 -22.77
N LYS A 57 -6.69 -4.16 -22.11
CA LYS A 57 -5.83 -4.14 -20.91
C LYS A 57 -4.39 -3.83 -21.30
N SER A 58 -3.66 -3.21 -20.37
CA SER A 58 -2.22 -3.04 -20.51
C SER A 58 -1.53 -4.39 -20.40
N LEU A 59 -0.57 -4.63 -21.29
CA LEU A 59 0.34 -5.76 -21.21
C LEU A 59 1.29 -5.59 -20.02
N LYS A 60 1.73 -6.71 -19.47
CA LYS A 60 2.72 -6.77 -18.39
C LYS A 60 4.11 -6.66 -18.98
N ASP A 61 5.05 -6.13 -18.20
CA ASP A 61 6.43 -5.95 -18.67
C ASP A 61 7.13 -7.29 -18.94
N GLU A 62 6.67 -8.38 -18.32
CA GLU A 62 7.22 -9.74 -18.48
C GLU A 62 6.59 -10.51 -19.65
N ASP A 63 5.52 -9.98 -20.25
CA ASP A 63 4.90 -10.64 -21.40
C ASP A 63 5.92 -10.65 -22.55
N VAL A 64 6.09 -11.82 -23.18
CA VAL A 64 7.07 -12.04 -24.25
C VAL A 64 6.38 -11.92 -25.60
N LEU A 65 7.00 -11.19 -26.52
CA LEU A 65 6.43 -10.83 -27.82
C LEU A 65 5.87 -12.04 -28.59
N GLN A 66 6.66 -13.10 -28.74
CA GLN A 66 6.25 -14.30 -29.51
C GLN A 66 5.06 -15.08 -28.91
N TYR A 67 4.73 -14.86 -27.64
CA TYR A 67 3.60 -15.53 -26.99
C TYR A 67 2.32 -14.69 -27.00
N LEU A 68 2.40 -13.46 -27.50
CA LEU A 68 1.24 -12.60 -27.70
C LEU A 68 0.51 -13.00 -29.00
N PRO A 69 -0.80 -12.76 -29.08
CA PRO A 69 -1.59 -13.05 -30.28
C PRO A 69 -1.34 -12.00 -31.38
N VAL A 70 -0.09 -11.93 -31.87
CA VAL A 70 0.38 -11.00 -32.90
C VAL A 70 1.05 -11.78 -34.04
N GLY A 71 1.02 -11.22 -35.25
CA GLY A 71 1.75 -11.76 -36.40
C GLY A 71 3.24 -11.37 -36.37
N THR A 72 3.95 -11.59 -37.48
CA THR A 72 5.34 -11.11 -37.66
C THR A 72 5.46 -9.59 -37.58
N THR A 73 4.37 -8.88 -37.87
CA THR A 73 4.22 -7.45 -37.61
C THR A 73 3.24 -7.28 -36.45
N ALA A 74 3.73 -6.76 -35.33
CA ALA A 74 2.96 -6.54 -34.12
C ALA A 74 2.59 -5.06 -33.99
N THR A 75 1.29 -4.77 -33.94
CA THR A 75 0.78 -3.42 -33.69
C THR A 75 0.40 -3.27 -32.22
N PHE A 76 1.01 -2.31 -31.55
CA PHE A 76 0.72 -1.95 -30.17
C PHE A 76 0.15 -0.54 -30.07
N TYR A 77 -0.71 -0.34 -29.07
CA TYR A 77 -1.28 0.95 -28.73
C TYR A 77 -0.66 1.49 -27.44
N PHE A 78 -0.02 2.64 -27.55
CA PHE A 78 0.57 3.38 -26.45
C PHE A 78 -0.43 4.35 -25.82
N ARG A 79 -0.44 4.39 -24.49
CA ARG A 79 -1.10 5.44 -23.71
C ARG A 79 -0.15 5.96 -22.65
N ASP A 80 0.06 7.27 -22.63
CA ASP A 80 0.80 7.94 -21.57
C ASP A 80 0.00 7.95 -20.25
N LEU A 81 0.59 7.40 -19.20
CA LEU A 81 0.03 7.37 -17.85
C LEU A 81 0.31 8.65 -17.04
N GLY A 82 1.10 9.59 -17.58
CA GLY A 82 1.59 10.74 -16.85
C GLY A 82 2.77 10.39 -15.92
N ALA A 83 3.29 11.37 -15.19
CA ALA A 83 4.39 11.16 -14.23
C ALA A 83 4.06 10.05 -13.23
N GLN A 84 4.94 9.06 -13.16
CA GLN A 84 4.85 7.88 -12.31
C GLN A 84 5.93 7.91 -11.23
N ILE A 85 5.60 7.43 -10.03
CA ILE A 85 6.51 7.27 -8.90
C ILE A 85 6.47 5.83 -8.37
N SER A 86 7.60 5.33 -7.87
CA SER A 86 7.69 3.96 -7.37
C SER A 86 6.83 3.75 -6.12
N TRP A 87 6.24 2.57 -5.96
CA TRP A 87 5.47 2.23 -4.75
C TRP A 87 6.32 2.26 -3.49
N VAL A 88 7.60 1.90 -3.59
CA VAL A 88 8.54 1.98 -2.46
C VAL A 88 8.64 3.43 -1.98
N THR A 89 8.91 4.37 -2.89
CA THR A 89 9.00 5.80 -2.56
C THR A 89 7.69 6.32 -1.98
N VAL A 90 6.55 5.95 -2.59
CA VAL A 90 5.22 6.35 -2.08
C VAL A 90 5.03 5.94 -0.63
N PHE A 91 5.23 4.65 -0.32
CA PHE A 91 5.01 4.15 1.03
C PHE A 91 6.02 4.71 2.03
N LEU A 92 7.28 4.89 1.64
CA LEU A 92 8.27 5.54 2.50
C LEU A 92 7.86 6.97 2.85
N THR A 93 7.47 7.79 1.87
CA THR A 93 7.02 9.16 2.11
C THR A 93 5.72 9.19 2.91
N GLU A 94 4.77 8.32 2.58
CA GLU A 94 3.47 8.20 3.27
C GLU A 94 3.64 7.86 4.76
N TYR A 95 4.59 6.98 5.12
CA TYR A 95 4.79 6.52 6.49
C TYR A 95 5.85 7.30 7.28
N ALA A 96 6.82 7.93 6.62
CA ALA A 96 7.82 8.74 7.30
C ALA A 96 7.21 10.04 7.87
N GLY A 97 6.28 10.66 7.14
CA GLY A 97 5.63 11.89 7.59
C GLY A 97 4.90 11.75 8.93
N PRO A 98 3.97 10.80 9.11
CA PRO A 98 3.28 10.58 10.37
C PRO A 98 4.24 10.37 11.54
N LEU A 99 5.32 9.60 11.34
CA LEU A 99 6.34 9.37 12.35
C LEU A 99 7.00 10.68 12.78
N LEU A 100 7.51 11.46 11.84
CA LEU A 100 8.19 12.73 12.12
C LEU A 100 7.24 13.76 12.75
N ILE A 101 6.05 13.91 12.16
CA ILE A 101 5.02 14.83 12.63
C ILE A 101 4.63 14.49 14.07
N TYR A 102 4.29 13.24 14.37
CA TYR A 102 3.90 12.84 15.71
C TYR A 102 5.02 13.15 16.73
N LEU A 103 6.28 12.85 16.39
CA LEU A 103 7.43 13.14 17.24
C LEU A 103 7.59 14.64 17.51
N MET A 104 7.34 15.51 16.52
CA MET A 104 7.35 16.97 16.73
C MET A 104 6.32 17.40 17.80
N PHE A 105 5.10 16.87 17.74
CA PHE A 105 4.07 17.15 18.76
C PHE A 105 4.41 16.54 20.12
N TYR A 106 4.99 15.34 20.15
CA TYR A 106 5.42 14.66 21.37
C TYR A 106 6.52 15.43 22.11
N PHE A 107 7.54 15.90 21.38
CA PHE A 107 8.59 16.74 21.93
C PHE A 107 8.17 18.19 22.17
N ARG A 108 6.93 18.55 21.81
CA ARG A 108 6.39 19.92 21.95
C ARG A 108 7.36 20.96 21.39
N VAL A 109 7.80 20.77 20.15
CA VAL A 109 8.68 21.75 19.50
C VAL A 109 7.98 23.14 19.47
N PRO A 110 8.75 24.24 19.48
CA PRO A 110 8.19 25.58 19.49
C PRO A 110 7.16 25.81 18.38
N PHE A 111 6.25 26.76 18.63
CA PHE A 111 5.15 27.14 17.72
C PHE A 111 3.97 26.16 17.62
N ILE A 112 4.02 25.00 18.29
CA ILE A 112 2.89 24.05 18.34
C ILE A 112 1.90 24.39 19.46
N TYR A 113 2.41 24.61 20.67
CA TYR A 113 1.63 24.98 21.86
C TYR A 113 2.12 26.35 22.38
N ALA A 114 1.55 26.84 23.48
CA ALA A 114 2.05 28.05 24.12
C ALA A 114 3.50 27.88 24.57
N SER A 115 4.33 28.91 24.41
CA SER A 115 5.79 28.89 24.61
C SER A 115 6.26 28.32 25.96
N LYS A 116 5.45 28.49 27.02
CA LYS A 116 5.72 27.91 28.35
C LYS A 116 5.76 26.37 28.37
N TYR A 117 5.30 25.72 27.30
CA TYR A 117 5.28 24.27 27.15
C TYR A 117 6.32 23.75 26.16
N ASP A 118 7.14 24.63 25.58
CA ASP A 118 8.18 24.24 24.63
C ASP A 118 9.13 23.22 25.28
N PHE A 119 9.33 22.09 24.61
CA PHE A 119 10.17 20.97 25.07
C PHE A 119 9.82 20.39 26.43
N THR A 120 8.62 20.67 26.95
CA THR A 120 8.14 20.07 28.20
C THR A 120 7.61 18.65 27.97
N THR A 121 7.83 17.78 28.95
CA THR A 121 7.36 16.40 28.91
C THR A 121 5.98 16.27 29.56
N SER A 122 5.12 15.38 29.03
CA SER A 122 3.86 15.05 29.70
C SER A 122 4.11 14.28 31.00
N LYS A 123 3.29 14.50 32.04
CA LYS A 123 3.33 13.69 33.27
C LYS A 123 2.59 12.35 33.15
N HIS A 124 1.81 12.17 32.07
CA HIS A 124 0.92 11.04 31.90
C HIS A 124 1.59 9.92 31.11
N TRP A 125 1.76 8.76 31.76
CA TRP A 125 2.43 7.59 31.15
C TRP A 125 1.82 7.17 29.81
N VAL A 126 0.49 7.23 29.69
CA VAL A 126 -0.23 6.89 28.46
C VAL A 126 0.21 7.71 27.24
N VAL A 127 0.70 8.95 27.42
CA VAL A 127 1.21 9.78 26.31
C VAL A 127 2.53 9.22 25.77
N HIS A 128 3.42 8.77 26.65
CA HIS A 128 4.65 8.08 26.27
C HIS A 128 4.37 6.75 25.59
N LEU A 129 3.43 5.98 26.15
CA LEU A 129 3.01 4.71 25.56
C LEU A 129 2.38 4.91 24.18
N ALA A 130 1.57 5.95 24.01
CA ALA A 130 0.97 6.29 22.72
C ALA A 130 2.05 6.66 21.69
N CYS A 131 3.05 7.46 22.09
CA CYS A 131 4.21 7.78 21.25
C CYS A 131 5.00 6.53 20.84
N MET A 132 5.27 5.62 21.79
CA MET A 132 5.95 4.36 21.52
C MET A 132 5.15 3.48 20.56
N CYS A 133 3.84 3.31 20.77
CA CYS A 133 2.99 2.49 19.91
C CYS A 133 2.87 3.07 18.49
N HIS A 134 2.62 4.38 18.37
CA HIS A 134 2.54 5.06 17.09
C HIS A 134 3.87 4.97 16.33
N SER A 135 4.99 5.25 17.00
CA SER A 135 6.32 5.16 16.41
C SER A 135 6.65 3.74 15.99
N PHE A 136 6.39 2.75 16.85
CA PHE A 136 6.57 1.34 16.53
C PHE A 136 5.78 0.92 15.29
N HIS A 137 4.51 1.32 15.19
CA HIS A 137 3.70 1.04 14.02
C HIS A 137 4.32 1.60 12.74
N TYR A 138 4.63 2.89 12.68
CA TYR A 138 5.16 3.50 11.46
C TYR A 138 6.59 3.05 11.13
N VAL A 139 7.45 2.83 12.13
CA VAL A 139 8.78 2.21 11.92
C VAL A 139 8.63 0.81 11.34
N LYS A 140 7.73 -0.02 11.88
CA LYS A 140 7.42 -1.34 11.32
C LYS A 140 6.98 -1.22 9.86
N ARG A 141 6.06 -0.30 9.53
CA ARG A 141 5.57 -0.08 8.15
C ARG A 141 6.69 0.35 7.18
N LEU A 142 7.62 1.20 7.64
CA LEU A 142 8.79 1.60 6.88
C LEU A 142 9.72 0.41 6.61
N LEU A 143 10.04 -0.38 7.65
CA LEU A 143 10.88 -1.57 7.52
C LEU A 143 10.21 -2.65 6.64
N GLU A 144 8.90 -2.87 6.79
CA GLU A 144 8.14 -3.79 5.93
C GLU A 144 8.20 -3.35 4.47
N THR A 145 8.11 -2.04 4.20
CA THR A 145 8.20 -1.50 2.84
C THR A 145 9.56 -1.75 2.21
N LEU A 146 10.65 -1.62 2.98
CA LEU A 146 12.01 -1.85 2.51
C LEU A 146 12.35 -3.33 2.34
N PHE A 147 11.95 -4.17 3.29
CA PHE A 147 12.50 -5.53 3.44
C PHE A 147 11.49 -6.66 3.19
N VAL A 148 10.19 -6.40 3.33
CA VAL A 148 9.13 -7.41 3.27
C VAL A 148 8.31 -7.32 1.98
N HIS A 149 7.83 -6.13 1.62
CA HIS A 149 6.91 -5.97 0.51
C HIS A 149 7.53 -6.28 -0.86
N ARG A 150 6.77 -6.99 -1.70
CA ARG A 150 7.09 -7.26 -3.12
C ARG A 150 5.97 -6.73 -4.00
N PHE A 151 6.17 -5.59 -4.63
CA PHE A 151 5.16 -4.92 -5.45
C PHE A 151 5.10 -5.53 -6.87
N SER A 152 3.89 -5.78 -7.37
CA SER A 152 3.68 -6.39 -8.70
C SER A 152 3.67 -5.35 -9.83
N HIS A 153 3.01 -4.21 -9.61
CA HIS A 153 3.17 -3.02 -10.44
C HIS A 153 4.21 -2.12 -9.77
N GLY A 154 5.17 -1.61 -10.54
CA GLY A 154 6.30 -0.87 -9.98
C GLY A 154 5.94 0.54 -9.52
N THR A 155 4.89 1.14 -10.07
CA THR A 155 4.60 2.57 -9.89
C THR A 155 3.13 2.92 -9.71
N MET A 156 2.88 4.17 -9.30
CA MET A 156 1.57 4.83 -9.29
C MET A 156 1.65 6.26 -9.86
N PRO A 157 0.51 6.85 -10.27
CA PRO A 157 0.48 8.25 -10.69
C PRO A 157 0.93 9.20 -9.59
N LEU A 158 1.88 10.09 -9.90
CA LEU A 158 2.52 10.99 -8.93
C LEU A 158 1.50 11.82 -8.14
N ARG A 159 0.44 12.32 -8.79
CA ARG A 159 -0.58 13.17 -8.15
C ARG A 159 -1.25 12.52 -6.94
N ASN A 160 -1.33 11.18 -6.92
CA ASN A 160 -1.97 10.46 -5.83
C ASN A 160 -1.13 10.47 -4.54
N ILE A 161 0.18 10.76 -4.60
CA ILE A 161 1.02 10.84 -3.40
C ILE A 161 0.56 11.94 -2.46
N PHE A 162 0.12 13.08 -3.01
CA PHE A 162 -0.35 14.20 -2.22
C PHE A 162 -1.62 13.83 -1.45
N LYS A 163 -2.57 13.16 -2.10
CA LYS A 163 -3.79 12.66 -1.44
C LYS A 163 -3.45 11.72 -0.29
N ASN A 164 -2.56 10.77 -0.52
CA ASN A 164 -2.15 9.80 0.51
C ASN A 164 -1.44 10.51 1.67
N CYS A 165 -0.45 11.36 1.37
CA CYS A 165 0.30 12.07 2.41
C CYS A 165 -0.61 13.02 3.20
N THR A 166 -1.46 13.81 2.55
CA THR A 166 -2.42 14.68 3.25
C THR A 166 -3.30 13.89 4.22
N TYR A 167 -3.78 12.70 3.81
CA TYR A 167 -4.54 11.83 4.70
C TYR A 167 -3.71 11.39 5.92
N TYR A 168 -2.59 10.69 5.71
CA TYR A 168 -1.82 10.13 6.82
C TYR A 168 -1.18 11.20 7.71
N TRP A 169 -0.58 12.23 7.09
CA TRP A 169 0.13 13.29 7.80
C TRP A 169 -0.84 14.21 8.54
N GLY A 170 -1.98 14.52 7.93
CA GLY A 170 -3.03 15.34 8.54
C GLY A 170 -3.66 14.65 9.75
N PHE A 171 -4.02 13.37 9.63
CA PHE A 171 -4.53 12.62 10.78
C PHE A 171 -3.49 12.44 11.87
N ALA A 172 -2.22 12.21 11.52
CA ALA A 172 -1.13 12.13 12.48
C ALA A 172 -0.97 13.44 13.26
N ALA A 173 -0.94 14.58 12.57
CA ALA A 173 -0.91 15.90 13.21
C ALA A 173 -2.13 16.10 14.12
N TRP A 174 -3.32 15.78 13.63
CA TRP A 174 -4.57 15.97 14.38
C TRP A 174 -4.59 15.14 15.65
N MET A 175 -4.29 13.84 15.58
CA MET A 175 -4.25 13.00 16.78
C MET A 175 -3.10 13.36 17.72
N ALA A 176 -1.92 13.67 17.18
CA ALA A 176 -0.75 14.00 17.98
C ALA A 176 -0.93 15.32 18.73
N TYR A 177 -1.62 16.30 18.15
CA TYR A 177 -1.97 17.55 18.82
C TYR A 177 -2.76 17.28 20.10
N TYR A 178 -3.84 16.47 20.03
CA TYR A 178 -4.67 16.22 21.21
C TYR A 178 -4.01 15.29 22.23
N ILE A 179 -3.33 14.23 21.79
CA ILE A 179 -2.69 13.26 22.70
C ILE A 179 -1.54 13.91 23.47
N ASN A 180 -0.75 14.77 22.83
CA ASN A 180 0.43 15.38 23.44
C ASN A 180 0.16 16.77 24.05
N HIS A 181 -1.08 17.28 23.94
CA HIS A 181 -1.47 18.58 24.46
C HIS A 181 -1.15 18.71 25.97
N PRO A 182 -0.67 19.86 26.45
CA PRO A 182 -0.41 20.08 27.88
C PRO A 182 -1.63 19.87 28.80
N LEU A 183 -2.84 19.95 28.25
CA LEU A 183 -4.12 19.74 28.94
C LEU A 183 -4.71 18.34 28.71
N TYR A 184 -3.94 17.40 28.17
CA TYR A 184 -4.41 16.04 27.95
C TYR A 184 -4.85 15.37 29.26
N THR A 185 -6.02 14.74 29.24
CA THR A 185 -6.55 13.94 30.35
C THR A 185 -6.44 12.45 30.02
N PRO A 186 -5.94 11.61 30.93
CA PRO A 186 -5.92 10.15 30.77
C PRO A 186 -7.30 9.55 30.50
N PRO A 187 -7.36 8.34 29.90
CA PRO A 187 -8.61 7.63 29.65
C PRO A 187 -9.40 7.34 30.95
N ILE A 188 -10.73 7.31 30.83
CA ILE A 188 -11.66 7.32 31.96
C ILE A 188 -11.59 6.06 32.83
N TYR A 189 -11.30 4.89 32.25
CA TYR A 189 -11.19 3.63 32.98
C TYR A 189 -9.73 3.31 33.41
N GLY A 190 -8.83 4.30 33.31
CA GLY A 190 -7.49 4.24 33.89
C GLY A 190 -6.56 3.17 33.32
N GLU A 191 -5.64 2.69 34.16
CA GLU A 191 -4.53 1.81 33.77
C GLU A 191 -4.98 0.45 33.19
N GLN A 192 -6.11 -0.10 33.65
CA GLN A 192 -6.60 -1.38 33.15
C GLN A 192 -7.02 -1.28 31.68
N GLN A 193 -7.73 -0.21 31.30
CA GLN A 193 -8.06 0.08 29.90
C GLN A 193 -6.80 0.23 29.06
N ILE A 194 -5.81 0.98 29.56
CA ILE A 194 -4.54 1.21 28.85
C ILE A 194 -3.81 -0.12 28.60
N ARG A 195 -3.70 -0.99 29.61
CA ARG A 195 -3.01 -2.29 29.50
C ARG A 195 -3.72 -3.24 28.53
N LEU A 196 -5.04 -3.37 28.63
CA LEU A 196 -5.81 -4.22 27.72
C LEU A 196 -5.71 -3.72 26.27
N ALA A 197 -5.82 -2.40 26.08
CA ALA A 197 -5.67 -1.77 24.78
C ALA A 197 -4.27 -1.97 24.18
N LEU A 198 -3.21 -1.94 25.01
CA LEU A 198 -1.84 -2.25 24.59
C LEU A 198 -1.70 -3.70 24.14
N ILE A 199 -2.27 -4.66 24.88
CA ILE A 199 -2.25 -6.08 24.51
C ILE A 199 -2.92 -6.29 23.15
N VAL A 200 -4.10 -5.70 22.95
CA VAL A 200 -4.82 -5.76 21.67
C VAL A 200 -3.98 -5.16 20.54
N PHE A 201 -3.40 -3.98 20.78
CA PHE A 201 -2.53 -3.30 19.82
C PHE A 201 -1.35 -4.19 19.41
N LEU A 202 -0.58 -4.71 20.37
CA LEU A 202 0.61 -5.53 20.10
C LEU A 202 0.26 -6.86 19.41
N PHE A 203 -0.78 -7.56 19.88
CA PHE A 203 -1.28 -8.77 19.25
C PHE A 203 -1.61 -8.53 17.77
N CYS A 204 -2.27 -7.41 17.49
CA CYS A 204 -2.65 -7.02 16.15
C CYS A 204 -1.45 -6.56 15.30
N GLN A 205 -0.45 -5.87 15.86
CA GLN A 205 0.77 -5.51 15.11
C GLN A 205 1.56 -6.75 14.68
N ILE A 206 1.69 -7.75 15.57
CA ILE A 206 2.33 -9.04 15.28
C ILE A 206 1.54 -9.82 14.24
N GLY A 207 0.21 -9.84 14.37
CA GLY A 207 -0.67 -10.48 13.40
C GLY A 207 -0.54 -9.86 12.01
N ASN A 208 -0.62 -8.54 11.92
CA ASN A 208 -0.45 -7.79 10.67
C ASN A 208 0.91 -8.08 9.99
N PHE A 209 2.00 -8.06 10.75
CA PHE A 209 3.34 -8.41 10.25
C PHE A 209 3.40 -9.88 9.76
N SER A 210 2.83 -10.80 10.54
CA SER A 210 2.75 -12.22 10.18
C SER A 210 2.03 -12.44 8.84
N ILE A 211 0.94 -11.69 8.60
CA ILE A 211 0.26 -11.71 7.31
C ILE A 211 1.15 -11.14 6.19
N HIS A 212 1.85 -10.03 6.41
CA HIS A 212 2.73 -9.47 5.38
C HIS A 212 3.86 -10.43 4.99
N ILE A 213 4.45 -11.15 5.96
CA ILE A 213 5.44 -12.20 5.70
C ILE A 213 4.81 -13.35 4.91
N ALA A 214 3.62 -13.82 5.29
CA ALA A 214 2.92 -14.88 4.56
C ALA A 214 2.64 -14.45 3.10
N LEU A 215 2.16 -13.22 2.89
CA LEU A 215 1.89 -12.66 1.57
C LEU A 215 3.17 -12.50 0.72
N ARG A 216 4.29 -12.11 1.34
CA ARG A 216 5.60 -12.07 0.67
C ARG A 216 6.01 -13.47 0.19
N ASN A 217 5.88 -14.48 1.04
CA ASN A 217 6.31 -15.84 0.74
C ASN A 217 5.48 -16.52 -0.38
N LEU A 218 4.24 -16.06 -0.61
CA LEU A 218 3.44 -16.51 -1.75
C LEU A 218 4.01 -16.09 -3.11
N ARG A 219 4.89 -15.08 -3.14
CA ARG A 219 5.55 -14.58 -4.34
C ARG A 219 7.04 -14.90 -4.26
N PRO A 220 7.55 -15.98 -4.88
CA PRO A 220 8.99 -16.22 -4.98
C PRO A 220 9.75 -14.99 -5.50
N PRO A 221 11.02 -14.77 -5.12
CA PRO A 221 11.83 -13.69 -5.67
C PRO A 221 11.79 -13.72 -7.21
N GLY A 222 11.54 -12.58 -7.85
CA GLY A 222 11.42 -12.49 -9.32
C GLY A 222 10.06 -12.90 -9.90
N SER A 223 9.15 -13.49 -9.12
CA SER A 223 7.81 -13.87 -9.59
C SER A 223 6.76 -12.81 -9.24
N LYS A 224 5.93 -12.47 -10.24
CA LYS A 224 4.72 -11.65 -10.06
C LYS A 224 3.43 -12.49 -10.05
N THR A 225 3.54 -13.82 -10.00
CA THR A 225 2.38 -14.73 -10.01
C THR A 225 1.54 -14.53 -8.75
N ARG A 226 0.22 -14.41 -8.94
CA ARG A 226 -0.73 -14.31 -7.82
C ARG A 226 -1.15 -15.71 -7.39
N LYS A 227 -1.19 -15.93 -6.08
CA LYS A 227 -1.69 -17.17 -5.47
C LYS A 227 -2.77 -16.84 -4.44
N ILE A 228 -3.61 -17.82 -4.15
CA ILE A 228 -4.56 -17.75 -3.04
C ILE A 228 -3.76 -17.88 -1.73
N PRO A 229 -3.90 -16.93 -0.79
CA PRO A 229 -3.29 -17.06 0.52
C PRO A 229 -4.04 -18.09 1.38
N TYR A 230 -3.30 -18.97 2.04
CA TYR A 230 -3.82 -19.97 2.97
C TYR A 230 -3.10 -19.86 4.32
N PRO A 231 -3.71 -20.40 5.40
CA PRO A 231 -3.05 -20.56 6.68
C PRO A 231 -1.71 -21.27 6.56
N THR A 232 -0.80 -20.89 7.45
CA THR A 232 0.53 -21.50 7.61
C THR A 232 0.66 -22.07 9.01
N LYS A 233 1.86 -22.57 9.37
CA LYS A 233 2.17 -22.99 10.75
C LYS A 233 2.05 -21.86 11.77
N ASN A 234 2.13 -20.61 11.34
CA ASN A 234 1.95 -19.46 12.22
C ASN A 234 0.45 -19.23 12.51
N PRO A 235 -0.01 -19.28 13.78
CA PRO A 235 -1.43 -19.15 14.14
C PRO A 235 -2.04 -17.81 13.73
N PHE A 236 -1.25 -16.72 13.65
CA PHE A 236 -1.73 -15.43 13.16
C PHE A 236 -2.18 -15.45 11.70
N THR A 237 -1.85 -16.50 10.95
CA THR A 237 -2.28 -16.66 9.55
C THR A 237 -3.57 -17.47 9.42
N TRP A 238 -4.08 -18.09 10.48
CA TRP A 238 -5.26 -18.97 10.42
C TRP A 238 -6.54 -18.21 10.09
N ILE A 239 -6.57 -16.92 10.38
CA ILE A 239 -7.65 -16.02 9.97
C ILE A 239 -7.85 -15.98 8.44
N PHE A 240 -6.87 -16.41 7.62
CA PHE A 240 -7.09 -16.61 6.18
C PHE A 240 -8.21 -17.62 5.89
N LEU A 241 -8.59 -18.51 6.81
CA LEU A 241 -9.77 -19.37 6.65
C LEU A 241 -11.06 -18.56 6.55
N LEU A 242 -11.10 -17.41 7.24
CA LEU A 242 -12.31 -16.62 7.44
C LEU A 242 -12.34 -15.35 6.59
N VAL A 243 -11.18 -14.77 6.29
CA VAL A 243 -11.11 -13.48 5.56
C VAL A 243 -10.04 -13.45 4.48
N SER A 244 -10.30 -12.60 3.49
CA SER A 244 -9.45 -12.43 2.31
C SER A 244 -8.25 -11.54 2.57
N CYS A 245 -8.43 -10.50 3.40
CA CYS A 245 -7.42 -9.48 3.69
C CYS A 245 -7.16 -9.35 5.20
N PRO A 246 -6.61 -10.39 5.86
CA PRO A 246 -6.43 -10.36 7.32
C PRO A 246 -5.42 -9.32 7.80
N ASN A 247 -4.52 -8.86 6.93
CA ASN A 247 -3.66 -7.72 7.24
C ASN A 247 -4.49 -6.48 7.57
N TYR A 248 -5.59 -6.22 6.85
CA TYR A 248 -6.49 -5.10 7.15
C TYR A 248 -7.31 -5.34 8.42
N THR A 249 -7.67 -6.59 8.74
CA THR A 249 -8.33 -6.94 9.99
C THR A 249 -7.46 -6.62 11.20
N TYR A 250 -6.19 -7.05 11.16
CA TYR A 250 -5.23 -6.74 12.21
C TYR A 250 -4.85 -5.26 12.23
N GLU A 251 -4.81 -4.59 11.08
CA GLU A 251 -4.61 -3.15 11.03
C GLU A 251 -5.73 -2.42 11.79
N LEU A 252 -6.99 -2.77 11.50
CA LEU A 252 -8.15 -2.24 12.21
C LEU A 252 -8.08 -2.50 13.71
N GLY A 253 -7.76 -3.74 14.11
CA GLY A 253 -7.62 -4.10 15.53
C GLY A 253 -6.52 -3.31 16.25
N SER A 254 -5.41 -3.03 15.55
CA SER A 254 -4.34 -2.19 16.08
C SER A 254 -4.86 -0.78 16.36
N TRP A 255 -5.53 -0.15 15.40
CA TRP A 255 -6.05 1.21 15.56
C TRP A 255 -7.21 1.30 16.54
N LEU A 256 -8.06 0.27 16.65
CA LEU A 256 -9.06 0.17 17.73
C LEU A 256 -8.39 0.09 19.11
N GLY A 257 -7.34 -0.73 19.26
CA GLY A 257 -6.52 -0.75 20.48
C GLY A 257 -5.94 0.63 20.78
N PHE A 258 -5.39 1.33 19.79
CA PHE A 258 -4.86 2.68 19.96
C PHE A 258 -5.93 3.73 20.32
N THR A 259 -7.13 3.64 19.72
CA THR A 259 -8.30 4.45 20.09
C THR A 259 -8.69 4.21 21.54
N LEU A 260 -8.77 2.96 22.00
CA LEU A 260 -9.11 2.62 23.37
C LEU A 260 -8.03 3.07 24.37
N MET A 261 -6.75 2.95 23.99
CA MET A 261 -5.62 3.36 24.83
C MET A 261 -5.63 4.85 25.12
N THR A 262 -5.91 5.66 24.09
CA THR A 262 -5.82 7.13 24.16
C THR A 262 -7.15 7.80 24.46
N GLN A 263 -8.27 7.09 24.25
CA GLN A 263 -9.64 7.63 24.32
C GLN A 263 -9.77 8.98 23.59
N CYS A 264 -9.11 9.10 22.45
CA CYS A 264 -8.96 10.35 21.71
C CYS A 264 -9.82 10.32 20.44
N LEU A 265 -10.72 11.29 20.29
CA LEU A 265 -11.69 11.37 19.18
C LEU A 265 -11.01 11.39 17.78
N PRO A 266 -9.95 12.19 17.53
CA PRO A 266 -9.19 12.12 16.29
C PRO A 266 -8.69 10.72 15.92
N VAL A 267 -8.29 9.91 16.91
CA VAL A 267 -7.85 8.53 16.68
C VAL A 267 -9.04 7.67 16.26
N ALA A 268 -10.20 7.79 16.92
CA ALA A 268 -11.42 7.10 16.52
C ALA A 268 -11.84 7.46 15.09
N ALA A 269 -11.73 8.74 14.72
CA ALA A 269 -12.01 9.22 13.36
C ALA A 269 -11.05 8.60 12.33
N PHE A 270 -9.75 8.57 12.61
CA PHE A 270 -8.76 7.92 11.76
C PHE A 270 -9.07 6.42 11.58
N THR A 271 -9.38 5.72 12.67
CA THR A 271 -9.75 4.30 12.65
C THR A 271 -10.98 4.06 11.77
N LEU A 272 -12.02 4.89 11.89
CA LEU A 272 -13.25 4.77 11.10
C LEU A 272 -13.02 5.02 9.60
N VAL A 273 -12.34 6.12 9.25
CA VAL A 273 -12.06 6.43 7.84
C VAL A 273 -11.16 5.38 7.21
N GLY A 274 -10.13 4.95 7.94
CA GLY A 274 -9.25 3.85 7.54
C GLY A 274 -10.01 2.55 7.34
N PHE A 275 -10.94 2.20 8.24
CA PHE A 275 -11.80 1.02 8.10
C PHE A 275 -12.64 1.04 6.84
N ILE A 276 -13.30 2.16 6.54
CA ILE A 276 -14.11 2.32 5.33
C ILE A 276 -13.24 2.13 4.08
N GLN A 277 -12.10 2.81 4.02
CA GLN A 277 -11.20 2.74 2.86
C GLN A 277 -10.62 1.32 2.67
N MET A 278 -10.17 0.67 3.74
CA MET A 278 -9.67 -0.70 3.69
C MET A 278 -10.75 -1.70 3.30
N THR A 279 -12.00 -1.48 3.72
CA THR A 279 -13.15 -2.31 3.32
C THR A 279 -13.41 -2.23 1.82
N VAL A 280 -13.34 -1.04 1.22
CA VAL A 280 -13.47 -0.87 -0.23
C VAL A 280 -12.38 -1.64 -0.98
N TRP A 281 -11.12 -1.52 -0.54
CA TRP A 281 -10.01 -2.26 -1.13
C TRP A 281 -10.13 -3.77 -0.93
N ALA A 282 -10.54 -4.21 0.25
CA ALA A 282 -10.75 -5.62 0.57
C ALA A 282 -11.82 -6.23 -0.32
N LYS A 283 -12.97 -5.56 -0.50
CA LYS A 283 -14.04 -6.00 -1.41
C LYS A 283 -13.56 -6.10 -2.85
N GLY A 284 -12.76 -5.13 -3.31
CA GLY A 284 -12.12 -5.19 -4.63
C GLY A 284 -11.22 -6.42 -4.79
N LYS A 285 -10.34 -6.67 -3.81
CA LYS A 285 -9.41 -7.81 -3.83
C LYS A 285 -10.12 -9.15 -3.75
N HIS A 286 -11.13 -9.26 -2.89
CA HIS A 286 -11.97 -10.45 -2.73
C HIS A 286 -12.71 -10.80 -4.03
N ARG A 287 -13.40 -9.83 -4.65
CA ARG A 287 -14.05 -10.03 -5.96
C ARG A 287 -13.08 -10.46 -7.05
N SER A 288 -11.86 -9.91 -7.03
CA SER A 288 -10.82 -10.32 -7.98
C SER A 288 -10.36 -11.75 -7.73
N TYR A 289 -10.28 -12.22 -6.49
CA TYR A 289 -9.96 -13.60 -6.18
C TYR A 289 -11.06 -14.57 -6.68
N LEU A 290 -12.33 -14.26 -6.42
CA LEU A 290 -13.47 -15.06 -6.90
C LEU A 290 -13.51 -15.19 -8.42
N LYS A 291 -13.12 -14.14 -9.16
CA LYS A 291 -13.09 -14.15 -10.63
C LYS A 291 -11.88 -14.89 -11.20
N GLU A 292 -10.74 -14.81 -10.52
CA GLU A 292 -9.46 -15.32 -11.03
C GLU A 292 -9.26 -16.80 -10.69
N PHE A 293 -9.73 -17.24 -9.53
CA PHE A 293 -9.49 -18.59 -9.04
C PHE A 293 -10.80 -19.34 -8.82
N ARG A 294 -11.00 -20.42 -9.59
CA ARG A 294 -12.18 -21.29 -9.48
C ARG A 294 -12.28 -21.96 -8.10
N ASP A 295 -11.13 -22.30 -7.50
CA ASP A 295 -11.06 -23.02 -6.23
C ASP A 295 -10.95 -22.08 -5.01
N TYR A 296 -11.34 -20.80 -5.16
CA TYR A 296 -11.29 -19.84 -4.07
C TYR A 296 -12.37 -20.12 -3.01
N PRO A 297 -12.04 -20.16 -1.70
CA PRO A 297 -13.03 -20.41 -0.66
C PRO A 297 -14.10 -19.32 -0.60
N THR A 298 -15.34 -19.67 -0.92
CA THR A 298 -16.48 -18.74 -1.04
C THR A 298 -16.98 -18.22 0.31
N LEU A 299 -16.72 -18.96 1.41
CA LEU A 299 -17.09 -18.57 2.78
C LEU A 299 -16.23 -17.44 3.36
N ARG A 300 -15.15 -17.04 2.70
CA ARG A 300 -14.30 -15.94 3.19
C ARG A 300 -15.01 -14.60 3.05
N SER A 301 -15.01 -13.81 4.12
CA SER A 301 -15.35 -12.40 4.03
C SER A 301 -14.18 -11.55 3.50
N PRO A 302 -14.40 -10.31 3.04
CA PRO A 302 -13.32 -9.44 2.58
C PRO A 302 -12.35 -9.03 3.71
N ILE A 303 -12.88 -8.59 4.87
CA ILE A 303 -12.11 -7.96 5.96
C ILE A 303 -12.52 -8.43 7.36
N LEU A 304 -13.80 -8.46 7.70
CA LEU A 304 -14.29 -8.93 9.00
C LEU A 304 -15.06 -10.24 8.79
N PRO A 305 -14.78 -11.29 9.58
CA PRO A 305 -15.50 -12.56 9.46
C PRO A 305 -17.02 -12.35 9.59
N PHE A 306 -17.79 -12.89 8.65
CA PHE A 306 -19.26 -13.00 8.71
C PHE A 306 -20.08 -11.70 8.71
N ILE A 307 -19.45 -10.53 8.56
CA ILE A 307 -20.15 -9.22 8.56
C ILE A 307 -20.29 -8.66 7.14
N LEU A 308 -19.29 -8.89 6.28
CA LEU A 308 -19.12 -8.24 4.97
C LEU A 308 -18.73 -9.21 3.88
#